data_AF-A0A3B9WWJ2-F1
#
_entry.id   AF-A0A3B9WWJ2-F1
#
_cell.length_a   1.000
_cell.length_b   1.000
_cell.length_c   1.000
_cell.angle_alpha   90.00
_cell.angle_beta   90.00
_cell.angle_gamma   90.00
#
_symmetry.space_group_name_H-M   'P 1'
#
loop_
_entity.id
_entity.type
_entity.pdbx_description
1 polymer ?
#
loop_
_entity_poly.entity_id
_entity_poly.type
_entity_poly.pdbx_seq_one_letter_code
_entity_poly.pdbx_strand_id
1 'polypeptide(L)' 'MRIGVDLGGTKIEGIVLTDQGEIVEKIRVATPG' A
#
# COMPACT_ATOMS: atom_id res chain seq x y z
N MET A 1 -14.25 3.17 -1.65
CA MET A 1 -12.91 2.87 -1.07
C MET A 1 -12.16 1.93 -1.99
N ARG A 2 -10.82 2.07 -2.07
CA ARG A 2 -9.94 1.21 -2.88
C ARG A 2 -8.72 0.79 -2.06
N ILE A 3 -8.16 -0.38 -2.38
CA ILE A 3 -6.91 -0.85 -1.79
C ILE A 3 -5.86 -0.96 -2.90
N GLY A 4 -4.74 -0.28 -2.73
CA GLY A 4 -3.57 -0.42 -3.60
C GLY A 4 -2.52 -1.29 -2.93
N VAL A 5 -1.91 -2.19 -3.69
CA VAL A 5 -0.79 -3.03 -3.23
C VAL A 5 0.34 -2.91 -4.24
N ASP A 6 1.51 -2.46 -3.77
CA ASP A 6 2.75 -2.39 -4.52
C ASP A 6 3.73 -3.44 -3.99
N LEU A 7 4.17 -4.34 -4.88
CA LEU A 7 5.04 -5.46 -4.56
C LEU A 7 6.42 -5.23 -5.17
N GLY A 8 7.42 -5.01 -4.32
CA GLY A 8 8.82 -4.92 -4.72
C GLY A 8 9.67 -6.02 -4.10
N GLY A 9 10.86 -6.25 -4.66
CA GLY A 9 11.79 -7.25 -4.14
C GLY A 9 12.36 -6.94 -2.75
N THR A 10 12.31 -5.67 -2.32
CA THR A 10 12.85 -5.22 -1.02
C THR A 10 11.78 -4.70 -0.07
N LYS A 11 10.61 -4.33 -0.58
CA LYS A 11 9.49 -3.83 0.21
C LYS A 11 8.16 -4.15 -0.45
N ILE A 12 7.14 -4.23 0.39
CA ILE A 12 5.74 -4.27 0.01
C ILE A 12 5.05 -3.06 0.64
N GLU A 13 4.25 -2.34 -0.15
CA GLU A 13 3.43 -1.22 0.33
C GLU A 13 1.95 -1.50 0.11
N GLY A 14 1.14 -1.26 1.14
CA GLY A 14 -0.32 -1.30 1.07
C GLY A 14 -0.87 0.10 1.35
N ILE A 15 -1.83 0.54 0.55
CA ILE A 15 -2.53 1.83 0.74
C ILE A 15 -4.04 1.63 0.72
N VAL A 16 -4.74 2.34 1.60
CA VAL A 16 -6.20 2.49 1.56
C VAL A 16 -6.51 3.89 1.03
N LEU A 17 -7.34 3.94 -0.02
CA LEU A 17 -7.75 5.17 -0.67
C LEU A 17 -9.26 5.40 -0.52
N THR A 18 -9.64 6.66 -0.31
CA THR A 18 -11.01 7.12 -0.51
C THR A 18 -11.38 7.06 -1.99
N ASP A 19 -12.66 7.23 -2.32
CA ASP A 19 -13.10 7.26 -3.73
C ASP A 19 -12.61 8.50 -4.48
N GLN A 20 -12.23 9.54 -3.74
CA GLN A 20 -11.63 10.78 -4.22
C GLN A 20 -10.11 10.67 -4.37
N GLY A 21 -9.51 9.51 -4.02
CA GLY A 21 -8.08 9.25 -4.16
C GLY A 21 -7.22 9.74 -2.99
N GLU A 22 -7.82 10.11 -1.86
CA GLU A 22 -7.08 10.48 -0.65
C GLU A 22 -6.58 9.24 0.10
N ILE A 23 -5.36 9.30 0.64
CA ILE A 23 -4.80 8.20 1.44
C ILE A 23 -5.39 8.24 2.84
N VAL A 24 -6.10 7.17 3.20
CA VAL A 24 -6.64 6.94 4.54
C VAL A 24 -5.58 6.27 5.42
N GLU A 25 -4.90 5.27 4.87
CA GLU A 25 -3.88 4.51 5.59
C GLU A 25 -2.79 4.05 4.63
N LYS A 26 -1.57 3.97 5.15
CA LYS A 26 -0.40 3.44 4.42
C LYS A 26 0.40 2.54 5.34
N ILE A 27 0.61 1.31 4.91
CA ILE A 27 1.51 0.35 5.57
C ILE A 27 2.68 0.03 4.64
N ARG A 28 3.85 -0.16 5.24
CA ARG A 28 5.05 -0.60 4.55
C ARG A 28 5.72 -1.70 5.35
N VAL A 29 6.05 -2.79 4.67
CA VAL A 29 6.80 -3.91 5.24
C VAL A 29 7.98 -4.24 4.34
N ALA A 30 9.07 -4.73 4.94
CA ALA A 30 10.16 -5.31 4.15
C ALA A 30 9.65 -6.59 3.49
N THR A 31 10.09 -6.85 2.26
CA THR A 31 9.77 -8.11 1.59
C THR A 31 10.53 -9.22 2.29
N PRO A 32 9.88 -10.34 2.69
CA PRO A 32 10.58 -11.50 3.22
C PRO A 32 11.44 -12.10 2.10
N GLY A 33 12.75 -11.91 2.19
CA GLY A 33 13.75 -12.34 1.23
C GLY A 33 15.13 -12.34 1.86
#